data_AF-A0A4Q2Y3N0-F1
#
_entry.id   AF-A0A4Q2Y3N0-F1
#
_cell.length_a   1.000
_cell.length_b   1.000
_cell.length_c   1.000
_cell.angle_alpha   90.00
_cell.angle_beta   90.00
_cell.angle_gamma   90.00
#
_symmetry.space_group_name_H-M   'P 1'
#
loop_
_entity.id
_entity.type
_entity.pdbx_description
1 polymer ?
#
loop_
_entity_poly.entity_id
_entity_poly.type
_entity_poly.pdbx_seq_one_letter_code
_entity_poly.pdbx_strand_id
1 'polypeptide(L)'
;MDPVTELIHRYIATWNETDRIRRRELIEQTWTADAFYIDPILQGETRNGIDTMIESVQAQFPGFRFRLTGKVDTHHDRVRFAWELGPEGADAPIG
;
A
#
# COMPACT_ATOMS: atom_id res chain seq x y z
N MET A 1 13.40 10.84 -8.80
CA MET A 1 11.96 11.03 -9.07
C MET A 1 11.53 12.24 -8.27
N ASP A 2 10.30 12.75 -8.40
CA ASP A 2 9.83 13.74 -7.43
C ASP A 2 9.54 13.05 -6.08
N PRO A 3 9.63 13.78 -4.94
CA PRO A 3 9.47 13.17 -3.61
C PRO A 3 8.11 12.48 -3.40
N VAL A 4 7.05 12.93 -4.07
CA VAL A 4 5.73 12.33 -3.93
C VAL A 4 5.66 11.01 -4.67
N THR A 5 6.20 10.93 -5.89
CA THR A 5 6.31 9.66 -6.61
C THR A 5 7.12 8.64 -5.81
N GLU A 6 8.22 9.04 -5.16
CA GLU A 6 9.00 8.15 -4.29
C GLU A 6 8.20 7.67 -3.08
N LEU A 7 7.38 8.53 -2.47
CA LEU A 7 6.46 8.17 -1.39
C LEU A 7 5.42 7.14 -1.86
N ILE A 8 4.79 7.34 -3.03
CA ILE A 8 3.78 6.41 -3.55
C ILE A 8 4.40 5.05 -3.90
N HIS A 9 5.61 5.03 -4.44
CA HIS A 9 6.31 3.77 -4.67
C HIS A 9 6.61 3.03 -3.35
N ARG A 10 7.02 3.75 -2.29
CA ARG A 10 7.23 3.14 -0.97
C ARG A 10 5.94 2.65 -0.32
N TYR A 11 4.84 3.39 -0.51
CA TYR A 11 3.51 2.97 -0.11
C TYR A 11 3.16 1.62 -0.74
N ILE A 12 3.28 1.48 -2.06
CA ILE A 12 3.00 0.21 -2.76
C ILE A 12 3.98 -0.91 -2.37
N ALA A 13 5.26 -0.57 -2.15
CA ALA A 13 6.23 -1.53 -1.64
C ALA A 13 5.81 -2.08 -0.26
N THR A 14 5.24 -1.25 0.61
CA THR A 14 4.72 -1.67 1.92
C THR A 14 3.64 -2.74 1.78
N TRP A 15 2.73 -2.59 0.82
CA TRP A 15 1.66 -3.55 0.55
C TRP A 15 2.15 -4.87 -0.05
N ASN A 16 3.26 -4.85 -0.78
CA ASN A 16 3.83 -6.02 -1.44
C ASN A 16 4.88 -6.77 -0.60
N GLU A 17 5.38 -6.18 0.49
CA GLU A 17 6.39 -6.80 1.35
C GLU A 17 5.74 -7.85 2.27
N THR A 18 6.14 -9.10 2.10
CA THR A 18 5.62 -10.25 2.87
C THR A 18 6.47 -10.56 4.10
N ASP A 19 7.73 -10.12 4.14
CA ASP A 19 8.56 -10.20 5.33
C ASP A 19 8.06 -9.20 6.38
N ARG A 20 7.62 -9.73 7.53
CA ARG A 20 7.04 -8.91 8.60
C ARG A 20 7.99 -7.83 9.13
N ILE A 21 9.28 -8.14 9.26
CA ILE A 21 10.25 -7.19 9.83
C ILE A 21 10.46 -6.04 8.84
N ARG A 22 10.69 -6.37 7.55
CA ARG A 22 10.85 -5.36 6.50
C ARG A 22 9.59 -4.54 6.27
N ARG A 23 8.41 -5.17 6.31
CA ARG A 23 7.14 -4.46 6.19
C ARG A 23 6.99 -3.44 7.32
N ARG A 24 7.38 -3.78 8.55
CA ARG A 24 7.36 -2.84 9.68
C ARG A 24 8.28 -1.65 9.47
N GLU A 25 9.50 -1.86 8.99
CA GLU A 25 10.43 -0.78 8.65
C GLU A 25 9.86 0.14 7.56
N LEU A 26 9.27 -0.44 6.51
CA LEU A 26 8.60 0.32 5.45
C LEU A 26 7.42 1.13 5.98
N ILE A 27 6.63 0.56 6.90
CA ILE A 27 5.51 1.26 7.54
C ILE A 27 6.02 2.49 8.30
N GLU A 28 7.07 2.34 9.10
CA GLU A 28 7.64 3.44 9.89
C GLU A 28 8.18 4.58 9.02
N GLN A 29 8.73 4.25 7.84
CA GLN A 29 9.26 5.20 6.86
C GLN A 29 8.19 5.88 5.99
N THR A 30 6.96 5.35 5.97
CA THR A 30 5.90 5.78 5.05
C THR A 30 4.73 6.43 5.78
N TRP A 31 4.39 5.93 6.96
CA TRP A 31 3.19 6.32 7.71
C TRP A 31 3.55 7.07 8.98
N THR A 32 2.76 8.09 9.34
CA THR A 32 2.85 8.72 10.66
C THR A 32 2.42 7.75 11.76
N ALA A 33 2.79 8.01 13.01
CA ALA A 33 2.48 7.11 14.13
C ALA A 33 0.96 6.97 14.36
N ASP A 34 0.22 8.04 14.09
CA ASP A 34 -1.23 8.21 14.20
C ASP A 34 -1.96 8.01 12.87
N ALA A 35 -1.30 7.44 11.85
CA ALA A 35 -1.90 7.29 10.54
C ALA A 35 -3.15 6.39 10.57
N PHE A 36 -4.05 6.67 9.64
CA PHE A 36 -5.30 5.96 9.47
C PHE A 36 -5.47 5.53 8.02
N TYR A 37 -5.94 4.31 7.82
CA TYR A 37 -6.36 3.78 6.54
C TYR A 37 -7.82 3.38 6.61
N ILE A 38 -8.57 3.73 5.56
CA ILE A 38 -9.96 3.34 5.40
C ILE A 38 -10.28 3.07 3.93
N ASP A 39 -10.97 1.97 3.70
CA ASP A 39 -11.72 1.69 2.50
C ASP A 39 -13.09 1.09 2.89
N PRO A 40 -14.01 0.78 1.95
CA PRO A 40 -15.32 0.24 2.28
C PRO A 40 -15.33 -1.10 3.05
N ILE A 41 -14.20 -1.81 3.09
CA ILE A 41 -14.05 -3.16 3.64
C ILE A 41 -13.10 -3.17 4.85
N LEU A 42 -12.03 -2.38 4.81
CA LEU A 42 -10.93 -2.42 5.74
C LEU A 42 -10.73 -1.08 6.45
N GLN A 43 -10.35 -1.18 7.71
CA GLN A 43 -9.93 -0.06 8.54
C GLN A 43 -8.67 -0.45 9.29
N GLY A 44 -7.67 0.43 9.27
CA GLY A 44 -6.42 0.26 10.00
C GLY A 44 -6.04 1.55 10.70
N GLU A 45 -5.84 1.49 12.02
CA GLU A 45 -5.44 2.65 12.82
C GLU A 45 -4.06 2.44 13.39
N THR A 46 -3.27 3.51 13.41
CA THR A 46 -1.85 3.49 13.79
C THR A 46 -1.02 2.59 12.88
N ARG A 47 0.31 2.68 13.00
CA ARG A 47 1.24 1.79 12.31
C ARG A 47 0.96 0.30 12.60
N ASN A 48 0.48 -0.03 13.80
CA ASN A 48 0.18 -1.41 14.18
C ASN A 48 -1.05 -1.96 13.46
N GLY A 49 -2.14 -1.19 13.41
CA GLY A 49 -3.35 -1.61 12.71
C GLY A 49 -3.12 -1.72 11.21
N ILE A 50 -2.33 -0.80 10.64
CA ILE A 50 -1.96 -0.86 9.21
C ILE A 50 -1.18 -2.14 8.90
N ASP A 51 -0.19 -2.53 9.71
CA ASP A 51 0.56 -3.77 9.50
C ASP A 51 -0.34 -5.02 9.53
N THR A 52 -1.20 -5.13 10.55
CA THR A 52 -2.12 -6.26 10.71
C THR A 52 -3.13 -6.33 9.56
N MET A 53 -3.58 -5.18 9.09
CA MET A 53 -4.46 -5.08 7.93
C MET A 53 -3.76 -5.57 6.65
N ILE A 54 -2.54 -5.09 6.38
CA ILE A 54 -1.77 -5.52 5.20
C ILE A 54 -1.50 -7.03 5.25
N GLU A 55 -1.11 -7.57 6.41
CA GLU A 55 -0.95 -9.01 6.61
C GLU A 55 -2.22 -9.79 6.26
N SER A 56 -3.38 -9.30 6.71
CA SER A 56 -4.67 -9.93 6.44
C SER A 56 -5.05 -9.91 4.95
N VAL A 57 -4.70 -8.85 4.22
CA VAL A 57 -4.91 -8.76 2.76
C VAL A 57 -3.99 -9.72 2.03
N GLN A 58 -2.71 -9.78 2.40
CA GLN A 58 -1.74 -10.71 1.81
C GLN A 58 -2.13 -12.17 2.05
N ALA A 59 -2.69 -12.51 3.22
CA ALA A 59 -3.18 -13.85 3.51
C ALA A 59 -4.43 -14.23 2.70
N GLN A 60 -5.31 -13.28 2.40
CA GLN A 60 -6.50 -13.49 1.57
C GLN A 60 -6.15 -13.65 0.08
N PHE A 61 -5.10 -12.99 -0.39
CA PHE A 61 -4.65 -13.04 -1.78
C PHE A 61 -3.19 -13.51 -1.91
N PRO A 62 -2.86 -14.77 -1.58
CA PRO A 62 -1.49 -15.27 -1.67
C PRO A 62 -0.95 -15.17 -3.10
N GLY A 63 0.26 -14.63 -3.24
CA GLY A 63 0.93 -14.47 -4.53
C GLY A 63 0.43 -13.29 -5.38
N PHE A 64 -0.55 -12.52 -4.89
CA PHE A 64 -0.99 -11.31 -5.57
C PHE A 64 -0.04 -10.15 -5.27
N ARG A 65 -0.02 -9.17 -6.17
CA ARG A 65 0.80 -7.97 -6.10
C ARG A 65 -0.05 -6.74 -6.45
N PHE A 66 0.16 -5.68 -5.68
CA PHE A 66 -0.31 -4.34 -6.02
C PHE A 66 0.59 -3.74 -7.10
N ARG A 67 0.01 -3.19 -8.15
CA ARG A 67 0.70 -2.49 -9.24
C ARG A 67 0.09 -1.12 -9.43
N LEU A 68 0.91 -0.07 -9.54
CA LEU A 68 0.42 1.27 -9.86
C LEU A 68 -0.12 1.32 -11.28
N THR A 69 -1.26 1.98 -11.45
CA THR A 69 -1.89 2.21 -12.75
C THR A 69 -2.17 3.69 -12.95
N GLY A 70 -2.11 4.14 -14.20
CA GLY A 70 -2.35 5.54 -14.56
C GLY A 70 -1.27 6.50 -14.04
N LYS A 71 -1.68 7.74 -13.77
CA LYS A 71 -0.79 8.82 -13.30
C LYS A 71 -1.01 9.09 -11.82
N VAL A 72 0.05 9.51 -11.14
CA VAL A 72 -0.02 10.09 -9.80
C VAL A 72 -0.34 11.57 -9.95
N ASP A 73 -1.48 11.99 -9.41
CA ASP A 73 -1.88 13.40 -9.34
C ASP A 73 -1.56 13.95 -7.97
N THR A 74 -1.01 15.16 -7.93
CA THR A 74 -0.61 15.84 -6.69
C THR A 74 -1.24 17.21 -6.61
N HIS A 75 -1.79 17.55 -5.45
CA HIS A 75 -2.34 18.88 -5.18
C HIS A 75 -2.16 19.22 -3.70
N HIS A 76 -1.32 20.21 -3.41
CA HIS A 76 -0.94 20.59 -2.05
C HIS A 76 -0.44 19.38 -1.23
N ASP A 77 -1.15 19.02 -0.16
CA ASP A 77 -0.87 17.93 0.76
C ASP A 77 -1.59 16.62 0.40
N ARG A 78 -2.21 16.57 -0.79
CA ARG A 78 -3.00 15.43 -1.25
C ARG A 78 -2.41 14.79 -2.49
N VAL A 79 -2.53 13.47 -2.54
CA VAL A 79 -2.07 12.64 -3.65
C VAL A 79 -3.19 11.69 -4.04
N ARG A 80 -3.41 11.53 -5.34
CA ARG A 80 -4.35 10.57 -5.89
C ARG A 80 -3.61 9.69 -6.90
N PHE A 81 -3.77 8.39 -6.77
CA PHE A 81 -3.19 7.39 -7.66
C PHE A 81 -4.13 6.19 -7.72
N ALA A 82 -4.02 5.41 -8.78
CA ALA A 82 -4.74 4.16 -8.93
C ALA A 82 -3.77 2.99 -8.82
N TRP A 83 -4.30 1.83 -8.44
CA TRP A 83 -3.57 0.59 -8.38
C TRP A 83 -4.48 -0.55 -8.79
N GLU A 84 -3.88 -1.65 -9.20
CA GLU A 84 -4.56 -2.92 -9.44
C GLU A 84 -3.93 -4.01 -8.57
N LEU A 85 -4.69 -5.02 -8.21
CA LEU A 85 -4.27 -6.16 -7.41
C LEU A 85 -4.55 -7.46 -8.17
N GLY A 86 -3.50 -8.21 -8.46
CA GLY A 86 -3.59 -9.47 -9.21
C GLY A 86 -2.34 -10.33 -9.11
N PRO A 87 -2.37 -11.56 -9.66
CA PRO A 87 -1.19 -12.41 -9.73
C PRO A 87 -0.06 -11.74 -10.51
N GLU A 88 1.17 -12.06 -10.17
CA GLU A 88 2.34 -11.57 -10.90
C GLU A 88 2.33 -12.11 -12.34
N GLY A 89 2.48 -11.21 -13.33
CA GLY A 89 2.51 -11.58 -14.75
C GLY A 89 1.15 -11.93 -15.39
N ALA A 90 0.04 -11.73 -14.67
CA ALA A 90 -1.32 -11.96 -15.19
C ALA A 90 -2.22 -10.73 -14.98
N ASP A 91 -3.38 -10.73 -15.66
CA ASP A 91 -4.39 -9.69 -15.53
C ASP A 91 -4.88 -9.55 -14.09
N ALA A 92 -5.08 -8.30 -13.66
CA ALA A 92 -5.56 -7.99 -12.32
C ALA A 92 -7.09 -8.00 -12.24
N PRO A 93 -7.69 -8.82 -11.36
CA PRO A 93 -9.14 -8.84 -11.18
C PRO A 93 -9.68 -7.69 -10.32
N ILE A 94 -8.81 -6.94 -9.62
CA ILE A 94 -9.19 -5.87 -8.68
C ILE A 94 -8.44 -4.60 -9.08
N GLY A 95 -9.12 -3.45 -9.16
CA GLY A 95 -8.53 -2.13 -9.46
C GLY A 95 -9.55 -1.00 -9.45
#